data_AF-A0A9P4YAD6-F1
#
_entry.id   AF-A0A9P4YAD6-F1
#
_cell.length_a   1.000
_cell.length_b   1.000
_cell.length_c   1.000
_cell.angle_alpha   90.00
_cell.angle_beta   90.00
_cell.angle_gamma   90.00
#
_symmetry.space_group_name_H-M   'P 1'
#
loop_
_entity.id
_entity.type
_entity.pdbx_description
1 polymer ?
#
loop_
_entity_poly.entity_id
_entity_poly.type
_entity_poly.pdbx_seq_one_letter_code
_entity_poly.pdbx_strand_id
1 'polypeptide(L)'
;MVPLFFSKDGSSCRSNGISYRIKLASGPEGAIKITLHNSEVEKGDMVLTCNSVYSATRTMMWNHANKTRPGSITIKEKTTWKSLLGVAPIIPELGERDLTVVSHSGYSFLAISQPNVIYFFFIFRFDEPFTWPKRANYSERDAEQLAESVADRPVSD
;
A
#
# COMPACT_ATOMS: atom_id res chain seq x y z
N MET A 1 -10.19 -7.20 3.10
CA MET A 1 -9.43 -8.17 3.92
C MET A 1 -9.49 -7.70 5.36
N VAL A 2 -10.00 -8.55 6.27
CA VAL A 2 -10.46 -8.18 7.61
C VAL A 2 -9.30 -8.28 8.63
N PRO A 3 -9.11 -7.32 9.55
CA PRO A 3 -8.26 -7.53 10.73
C PRO A 3 -8.93 -8.55 11.66
N LEU A 4 -8.29 -9.70 11.91
CA LEU A 4 -8.77 -10.67 12.89
C LEU A 4 -8.37 -10.24 14.31
N PHE A 5 -9.30 -10.37 15.24
CA PHE A 5 -9.10 -10.16 16.67
C PHE A 5 -9.07 -11.50 17.40
N PHE A 6 -8.15 -11.62 18.35
CA PHE A 6 -8.11 -12.74 19.29
C PHE A 6 -8.21 -12.16 20.70
N SER A 7 -9.35 -12.42 21.37
CA SER A 7 -9.46 -12.30 22.82
C SER A 7 -8.97 -13.61 23.47
N LYS A 8 -8.42 -13.53 24.69
CA LYS A 8 -7.99 -14.72 25.46
C LYS A 8 -9.11 -15.71 25.75
N ASP A 9 -10.37 -15.28 25.61
CA ASP A 9 -11.56 -16.14 25.73
C ASP A 9 -11.90 -16.91 24.43
N GLY A 10 -11.12 -16.76 23.36
CA GLY A 10 -11.32 -17.49 22.11
C GLY A 10 -12.48 -16.98 21.24
N SER A 11 -13.10 -15.85 21.59
CA SER A 11 -14.15 -15.25 20.75
C SER A 11 -13.55 -14.45 19.58
N SER A 12 -13.83 -14.87 18.35
CA SER A 12 -13.42 -14.17 17.12
C SER A 12 -14.52 -13.20 16.67
N CYS A 13 -14.27 -11.89 16.70
CA CYS A 13 -15.17 -10.91 16.07
C CYS A 13 -14.90 -10.84 14.56
N ARG A 14 -15.90 -11.21 13.74
CA ARG A 14 -15.92 -11.00 12.28
C ARG A 14 -16.65 -9.69 11.98
N SER A 15 -16.01 -8.75 11.31
CA SER A 15 -16.66 -7.52 10.83
C SER A 15 -16.82 -7.52 9.31
N ASN A 16 -18.07 -7.34 8.88
CA ASN A 16 -18.58 -7.41 7.51
C ASN A 16 -18.15 -6.21 6.65
N GLY A 17 -16.87 -6.12 6.27
CA GLY A 17 -16.44 -5.24 5.17
C GLY A 17 -16.50 -3.73 5.44
N ILE A 18 -16.42 -3.30 6.70
CA ILE A 18 -16.51 -1.88 7.09
C ILE A 18 -15.11 -1.23 7.07
N SER A 19 -15.03 0.04 6.67
CA SER A 19 -13.80 0.85 6.79
C SER A 19 -13.56 1.25 8.26
N TYR A 20 -12.38 0.95 8.81
CA TYR A 20 -12.10 1.13 10.24
C TYR A 20 -11.34 2.43 10.52
N ARG A 21 -11.74 3.19 11.56
CA ARG A 21 -10.90 4.24 12.15
C ARG A 21 -10.21 3.69 13.40
N ILE A 22 -9.09 3.01 13.19
CA ILE A 22 -8.31 2.46 14.30
C ILE A 22 -7.80 3.61 15.17
N LYS A 23 -8.05 3.54 16.48
CA LYS A 23 -7.40 4.37 17.51
C LYS A 23 -6.81 3.43 18.55
N LEU A 24 -5.50 3.21 18.49
CA LEU A 24 -4.80 2.42 19.50
C LEU A 24 -4.61 3.27 20.75
N ALA A 25 -5.19 2.81 21.86
CA ALA A 25 -4.91 3.34 23.19
C ALA A 25 -4.47 2.17 24.08
N SER A 26 -3.35 2.33 24.78
CA SER A 26 -2.97 1.44 25.87
C SER A 26 -3.88 1.74 27.06
N GLY A 27 -4.76 0.80 27.42
CA GLY A 27 -5.50 0.88 28.67
C GLY A 27 -4.57 0.70 29.89
N PRO A 28 -5.04 1.01 31.10
CA PRO A 28 -4.28 0.82 32.35
C PRO A 28 -3.82 -0.63 32.62
N GLU A 29 -4.32 -1.60 31.86
CA GLU A 29 -3.98 -3.04 31.99
C GLU A 29 -3.28 -3.62 30.74
N GLY A 30 -2.79 -2.78 29.82
CA GLY A 30 -2.13 -3.25 28.58
C GLY A 30 -3.10 -3.71 27.48
N ALA A 31 -4.41 -3.78 27.76
CA ALA A 31 -5.42 -4.08 26.75
C ALA A 31 -5.47 -3.01 25.65
N ILE A 32 -5.48 -3.47 24.41
CA ILE A 32 -5.62 -2.67 23.20
C ILE A 32 -7.11 -2.42 22.95
N LYS A 33 -7.44 -1.16 22.63
CA LYS A 33 -8.80 -0.77 22.23
C LYS A 33 -8.81 -0.39 20.75
N ILE A 34 -9.85 -0.77 20.01
CA ILE A 34 -10.12 -0.30 18.65
C ILE A 34 -11.53 0.29 18.59
N THR A 35 -11.65 1.51 18.07
CA THR A 35 -12.95 2.11 17.76
C THR A 35 -13.34 1.77 16.32
N LEU A 36 -14.51 1.17 16.14
CA LEU A 36 -15.11 0.86 14.85
C LEU A 36 -15.81 2.10 14.27
N HIS A 37 -16.20 2.05 13.00
CA HIS A 37 -16.84 3.20 12.33
C HIS A 37 -18.19 3.59 12.95
N ASN A 38 -18.93 2.61 13.46
CA ASN A 38 -20.18 2.80 14.22
C ASN A 38 -19.94 3.31 15.65
N SER A 39 -18.72 3.72 15.99
CA SER A 39 -18.29 4.13 17.35
C SER A 39 -18.27 3.01 18.39
N GLU A 40 -18.53 1.76 18.00
CA GLU A 40 -18.35 0.60 18.87
C GLU A 40 -16.86 0.41 19.22
N VAL A 41 -16.60 -0.15 20.40
CA VAL A 41 -15.23 -0.33 20.91
C VAL A 41 -14.96 -1.79 21.17
N GLU A 42 -14.01 -2.33 20.42
CA GLU A 42 -13.46 -3.66 20.61
C GLU A 42 -12.24 -3.61 21.53
N LYS A 43 -12.10 -4.59 22.41
CA LYS A 43 -10.98 -4.73 23.35
C LYS A 43 -10.31 -6.08 23.15
N GLY A 44 -8.98 -6.11 23.20
CA GLY A 44 -8.22 -7.36 23.15
C GLY A 44 -6.76 -7.16 23.51
N ASP A 45 -6.03 -8.27 23.64
CA ASP A 45 -4.60 -8.25 23.96
C ASP A 45 -3.73 -8.06 22.70
N MET A 46 -4.25 -8.42 21.53
CA MET A 46 -3.54 -8.37 20.26
C MET A 46 -4.43 -7.81 19.15
N VAL A 47 -3.78 -7.08 18.24
CA VAL A 47 -4.41 -6.53 17.05
C VAL A 47 -3.62 -6.99 15.83
N LEU A 48 -4.24 -7.79 14.97
CA LEU A 48 -3.68 -8.17 13.68
C LEU A 48 -4.34 -7.34 12.59
N THR A 49 -3.56 -6.54 11.85
CA THR A 49 -4.12 -5.70 10.79
C THR A 49 -3.60 -6.10 9.43
N CYS A 50 -4.52 -6.52 8.57
CA CYS A 50 -4.27 -6.84 7.16
C CYS A 50 -4.54 -5.63 6.26
N ASN A 51 -4.12 -4.45 6.74
CA ASN A 51 -4.30 -3.20 6.02
C ASN A 51 -3.12 -3.06 5.03
N SER A 52 -3.44 -2.87 3.75
CA SER A 52 -2.49 -2.85 2.62
C SER A 52 -1.48 -1.69 2.70
N VAL A 53 -0.93 -1.25 1.56
CA VAL A 53 0.06 -0.18 1.44
C VAL A 53 -0.33 1.12 2.17
N TYR A 54 -1.62 1.38 2.42
CA TYR A 54 -2.13 2.51 3.21
C TYR A 54 -2.46 2.17 4.69
N SER A 55 -1.63 1.37 5.35
CA SER A 55 -1.89 0.95 6.74
C SER A 55 -1.76 2.09 7.77
N ALA A 56 -2.89 2.50 8.34
CA ALA A 56 -2.94 3.39 9.50
C ALA A 56 -2.23 2.76 10.72
N THR A 57 -2.37 1.44 10.89
CA THR A 57 -1.72 0.67 11.95
C THR A 57 -0.21 0.76 11.87
N ARG A 58 0.36 0.63 10.67
CA ARG A 58 1.81 0.76 10.46
C ARG A 58 2.32 2.13 10.92
N THR A 59 1.56 3.18 10.64
CA THR A 59 1.89 4.54 11.10
C THR A 59 1.87 4.63 12.64
N MET A 60 0.89 4.02 13.29
CA MET A 60 0.82 3.97 14.75
C MET A 60 1.97 3.17 15.37
N MET A 61 2.31 2.01 14.81
CA MET A 61 3.45 1.20 15.24
C MET A 61 4.77 1.97 15.11
N TRP A 62 4.98 2.67 14.00
CA TRP A 62 6.15 3.54 13.81
C TRP A 62 6.19 4.67 14.85
N ASN A 63 5.07 5.32 15.12
CA ASN A 63 5.01 6.38 16.14
C ASN A 63 5.29 5.83 17.54
N HIS A 64 4.81 4.64 17.87
CA HIS A 64 5.08 3.99 19.14
C HIS A 64 6.56 3.61 19.25
N ALA A 65 7.13 2.92 18.25
CA ALA A 65 8.54 2.54 18.23
C ALA A 65 9.48 3.76 18.31
N ASN A 66 9.16 4.84 17.59
CA ASN A 66 9.92 6.10 17.69
C ASN A 66 9.89 6.71 19.10
N LYS A 67 8.82 6.50 19.86
CA LYS A 67 8.70 6.98 21.25
C LYS A 67 9.42 6.05 22.24
N THR A 68 9.27 4.73 22.10
CA THR A 68 9.78 3.76 23.08
C THR A 68 11.23 3.35 22.84
N ARG A 69 11.66 3.30 21.58
CA ARG A 69 13.03 2.96 21.19
C ARG A 69 13.44 3.77 19.96
N PRO A 70 13.80 5.06 20.14
CA PRO A 70 14.24 5.91 19.04
C PRO A 70 15.35 5.24 18.20
N GLY A 71 15.25 5.36 16.88
CA GLY A 71 16.22 4.77 15.95
C GLY A 71 16.05 3.27 15.66
N SER A 72 15.10 2.58 16.31
CA SER A 72 14.80 1.16 16.02
C SER A 72 14.21 0.91 14.63
N ILE A 73 13.54 1.92 14.05
CA ILE A 73 13.04 1.90 12.68
C ILE A 73 13.62 3.10 11.98
N THR A 74 14.64 2.86 11.17
CA THR A 74 15.35 3.87 10.42
C THR A 74 14.50 4.42 9.28
N ILE A 75 14.87 5.61 8.83
CA ILE A 75 14.24 6.27 7.68
C ILE A 75 14.43 5.45 6.39
N LYS A 76 15.57 4.74 6.26
CA LYS A 76 15.90 3.89 5.11
C LYS A 76 14.96 2.69 4.95
N GLU A 77 14.36 2.21 6.03
CA GLU A 77 13.39 1.10 6.00
C GLU A 77 11.99 1.55 5.55
N LYS A 78 11.79 2.85 5.32
CA LYS A 78 10.50 3.45 4.95
C LYS A 78 10.50 3.95 3.50
N THR A 79 10.99 3.12 2.59
CA THR A 79 11.08 3.43 1.15
C THR A 79 9.70 3.43 0.49
N THR A 80 9.49 4.39 -0.41
CA THR A 80 8.30 4.47 -1.25
C THR A 80 8.69 4.48 -2.71
N TRP A 81 7.77 4.06 -3.57
CA TRP A 81 7.93 3.99 -5.02
C TRP A 81 6.82 4.82 -5.67
N LYS A 82 7.09 5.42 -6.83
CA LYS A 82 6.05 6.03 -7.67
C LYS A 82 5.68 5.06 -8.77
N SER A 83 4.39 4.85 -8.97
CA SER A 83 3.90 3.98 -10.03
C SER A 83 2.82 4.68 -10.82
N LEU A 84 2.89 4.58 -12.14
CA LEU A 84 1.81 4.90 -13.06
C LEU A 84 1.16 3.58 -13.46
N LEU A 85 -0.16 3.50 -13.31
CA LEU A 85 -0.95 2.32 -13.63
C LEU A 85 -1.92 2.69 -14.73
N GLY A 86 -2.05 1.81 -15.72
CA GLY A 86 -2.98 2.00 -16.81
C GLY A 86 -3.65 0.71 -17.24
N VAL A 87 -4.75 0.90 -17.96
CA VAL A 87 -5.54 -0.17 -18.56
C VAL A 87 -5.68 0.16 -20.04
N ALA A 88 -5.43 -0.81 -20.90
CA ALA A 88 -5.57 -0.67 -22.34
C ALA A 88 -6.45 -1.78 -22.91
N PRO A 89 -7.04 -1.56 -24.11
CA PRO A 89 -7.55 -2.63 -24.95
C PRO A 89 -6.46 -3.67 -25.29
N ILE A 90 -6.87 -4.75 -25.94
CA ILE A 90 -5.96 -5.81 -26.40
C ILE A 90 -4.96 -5.23 -27.40
N ILE A 91 -3.68 -5.50 -27.18
CA ILE A 91 -2.57 -5.22 -28.08
C ILE A 91 -2.00 -6.60 -28.46
N PRO A 92 -2.33 -7.13 -29.65
CA PRO A 92 -1.96 -8.49 -30.04
C PRO A 92 -0.47 -8.81 -29.90
N GLU A 93 0.39 -7.80 -30.08
CA GLU A 93 1.84 -7.89 -29.98
C GLU A 93 2.33 -8.26 -28.56
N LEU A 94 1.50 -8.06 -27.52
CA LEU A 94 1.82 -8.40 -26.13
C LEU A 94 1.32 -9.79 -25.71
N GLY A 95 0.85 -10.61 -26.66
CA GLY A 95 0.30 -11.93 -26.37
C GLY A 95 -1.06 -11.89 -25.66
N GLU A 96 -1.68 -13.05 -25.46
CA GLU A 96 -3.03 -13.14 -24.87
C GLU A 96 -3.00 -13.27 -23.33
N ARG A 97 -1.96 -13.92 -22.78
CA ARG A 97 -1.83 -14.27 -21.35
C ARG A 97 -0.40 -14.16 -20.86
N ASP A 98 0.33 -13.18 -21.37
CA ASP A 98 1.77 -13.05 -21.15
C ASP A 98 2.08 -11.98 -20.11
N LEU A 99 3.29 -12.09 -19.56
CA LEU A 99 3.90 -11.12 -18.67
C LEU A 99 5.12 -10.53 -19.36
N THR A 100 5.02 -9.29 -19.80
CA THR A 100 6.16 -8.55 -20.35
C THR A 100 6.78 -7.71 -19.25
N VAL A 101 8.07 -7.91 -18.99
CA VAL A 101 8.85 -7.16 -18.00
C VAL A 101 10.03 -6.52 -18.69
N VAL A 102 10.13 -5.20 -18.64
CA VAL A 102 11.29 -4.47 -19.15
C VAL A 102 11.89 -3.58 -18.08
N SER A 103 13.20 -3.68 -17.92
CA SER A 103 13.96 -2.92 -16.93
C SER A 103 14.83 -1.89 -17.63
N HIS A 104 14.50 -0.61 -17.46
CA HIS A 104 15.29 0.50 -17.95
C HIS A 104 16.01 1.22 -16.80
N SER A 105 16.98 2.07 -17.15
CA SER A 105 17.56 3.00 -16.19
C SER A 105 16.52 4.03 -15.80
N GLY A 106 16.10 4.02 -14.53
CA GLY A 106 15.15 4.98 -13.95
C GLY A 106 13.70 4.49 -13.82
N TYR A 107 13.29 3.48 -14.58
CA TYR A 107 11.98 2.85 -14.42
C TYR A 107 11.96 1.37 -14.87
N SER A 108 11.00 0.63 -14.34
CA SER A 108 10.63 -0.69 -14.85
C SER A 108 9.23 -0.62 -15.45
N PHE A 109 9.04 -1.28 -16.58
CA PHE A 109 7.75 -1.46 -17.24
C PHE A 109 7.27 -2.90 -17.06
N LEU A 110 5.98 -3.05 -16.78
CA LEU A 110 5.28 -4.31 -16.68
C LEU A 110 4.02 -4.23 -17.52
N ALA A 111 3.80 -5.18 -18.42
CA ALA A 111 2.50 -5.41 -19.03
C ALA A 111 2.02 -6.83 -18.74
N ILE A 112 0.76 -6.93 -18.32
CA ILE A 112 0.05 -8.19 -18.08
C ILE A 112 -1.07 -8.24 -19.10
N SER A 113 -0.93 -9.09 -20.12
CA SER A 113 -2.00 -9.31 -21.08
C SER A 113 -3.01 -10.33 -20.57
N GLN A 114 -4.29 -10.06 -20.82
CA GLN A 114 -5.43 -10.93 -20.59
C GLN A 114 -6.30 -10.92 -21.85
N PRO A 115 -7.19 -11.91 -22.06
CA PRO A 115 -7.93 -12.06 -23.31
C PRO A 115 -8.74 -10.84 -23.74
N ASN A 116 -9.12 -9.95 -22.81
CA ASN A 116 -9.96 -8.79 -23.09
C ASN A 116 -9.35 -7.45 -22.64
N VAL A 117 -8.16 -7.46 -22.02
CA VAL A 117 -7.62 -6.27 -21.36
C VAL A 117 -6.13 -6.41 -21.11
N ILE A 118 -5.42 -5.30 -21.14
CA ILE A 118 -4.02 -5.23 -20.71
C ILE A 118 -3.93 -4.32 -19.50
N TYR A 119 -3.22 -4.79 -18.48
CA TYR A 119 -2.81 -3.98 -17.34
C TYR A 119 -1.34 -3.63 -17.51
N PHE A 120 -1.00 -2.34 -17.45
CA PHE A 120 0.40 -1.94 -17.50
C PHE A 120 0.79 -1.05 -16.32
N PHE A 121 2.05 -1.17 -15.93
CA PHE A 121 2.63 -0.49 -14.78
C PHE A 121 3.98 0.07 -15.20
N PHE A 122 4.17 1.37 -14.97
CA PHE A 122 5.49 1.98 -14.95
C PHE A 122 5.86 2.22 -13.49
N ILE A 123 6.93 1.59 -13.03
CA ILE A 123 7.46 1.76 -11.67
C ILE A 123 8.71 2.61 -11.77
N PHE A 124 8.61 3.84 -11.29
CA PHE A 124 9.70 4.81 -11.35
C PHE A 124 10.53 4.74 -10.07
N ARG A 125 11.85 4.72 -10.25
CA ARG A 125 12.79 4.91 -9.16
C ARG A 125 12.90 6.41 -8.88
N PHE A 126 12.85 6.79 -7.61
CA PHE A 126 13.18 8.16 -7.22
C PHE A 126 14.70 8.35 -7.15
N ASP A 127 15.17 9.52 -7.58
CA ASP A 127 16.55 9.96 -7.35
C ASP A 127 16.81 10.17 -5.86
N GLU A 128 15.86 10.79 -5.15
CA GLU A 128 15.83 10.85 -3.70
C GLU A 128 14.67 10.01 -3.14
N PRO A 129 14.93 8.97 -2.33
CA PRO A 129 13.88 8.15 -1.77
C PRO A 129 12.98 9.04 -0.92
N PHE A 130 11.69 9.01 -1.26
CA PHE A 130 10.73 9.74 -0.50
C PHE A 130 10.43 8.96 0.79
N THR A 131 10.91 9.52 1.90
CA THR A 131 10.83 8.85 3.19
C THR A 131 9.71 9.43 4.03
N TRP A 132 9.02 8.54 4.74
CA TRP A 132 8.06 8.92 5.77
C TRP A 132 8.65 10.02 6.70
N PRO A 133 7.85 11.02 7.16
CA PRO A 133 6.38 11.11 7.10
C PRO A 133 5.83 11.81 5.87
N LYS A 134 6.70 12.28 4.96
CA LYS A 134 6.23 12.93 3.75
C LYS A 134 5.35 11.91 2.99
N ARG A 135 4.25 12.38 2.37
CA ARG A 135 3.41 11.67 1.38
C ARG A 135 3.25 12.54 0.14
N ALA A 136 3.61 12.01 -1.04
CA ALA A 136 3.28 12.65 -2.29
C ALA A 136 1.82 12.35 -2.60
N ASN A 137 1.02 13.39 -2.80
CA ASN A 137 -0.30 13.25 -3.38
C ASN A 137 -0.13 13.57 -4.86
N TYR A 138 -0.61 12.69 -5.73
CA TYR A 138 -0.59 12.90 -7.17
C TYR A 138 -2.00 13.23 -7.63
N SER A 139 -2.11 14.30 -8.42
CA SER A 139 -3.31 14.67 -9.15
C SER A 139 -3.41 13.90 -10.47
N GLU A 140 -4.57 13.97 -11.12
CA GLU A 140 -4.74 13.43 -12.48
C GLU A 140 -3.76 14.08 -13.47
N ARG A 141 -3.56 15.39 -13.35
CA ARG A 141 -2.56 16.13 -14.16
C ARG A 141 -1.15 15.60 -13.96
N ASP A 142 -0.76 15.24 -12.74
CA ASP A 142 0.56 14.64 -12.48
C ASP A 142 0.70 13.28 -13.17
N ALA A 143 -0.40 12.51 -13.25
CA ALA A 143 -0.42 11.24 -13.95
C ALA A 143 -0.34 11.43 -15.47
N GLU A 144 -1.06 12.40 -16.04
CA GLU A 144 -1.01 12.74 -17.47
C GLU A 144 0.40 13.18 -17.89
N GLN A 145 1.01 14.11 -17.15
CA GLN A 145 2.37 14.58 -17.43
C GLN A 145 3.41 13.44 -17.34
N LEU A 146 3.23 12.53 -16.38
CA LEU A 146 4.11 11.37 -16.25
C LEU A 146 3.89 10.38 -17.39
N ALA A 147 2.65 10.18 -17.83
CA ALA A 147 2.33 9.33 -18.98
C ALA A 147 2.94 9.88 -20.27
N GLU A 148 2.82 11.19 -20.52
CA GLU A 148 3.46 11.86 -21.66
C GLU A 148 4.97 11.63 -21.68
N SER A 149 5.64 11.65 -20.52
CA SER A 149 7.10 11.46 -20.44
C SER A 149 7.59 10.06 -20.86
N VAL A 150 6.70 9.08 -20.89
CA VAL A 150 7.00 7.68 -21.27
C VAL A 150 6.21 7.20 -22.49
N ALA A 151 5.41 8.06 -23.12
CA ALA A 151 4.48 7.68 -24.19
C ALA A 151 5.18 7.04 -25.40
N ASP A 152 6.36 7.56 -25.77
CA ASP A 152 7.13 7.09 -26.92
C ASP A 152 8.21 6.05 -26.55
N ARG A 153 8.18 5.54 -25.31
CA ARG A 153 9.15 4.53 -24.88
C ARG A 153 8.75 3.16 -25.45
N PRO A 154 9.70 2.40 -26.03
CA PRO A 154 9.40 1.07 -26.51
C PRO A 154 9.01 0.15 -25.35
N VAL A 155 8.07 -0.75 -25.62
CA VAL A 155 7.63 -1.77 -24.67
C VAL A 155 8.65 -2.90 -24.55
N SER A 156 9.34 -3.23 -25.64
CA SER A 156 10.47 -4.16 -25.72
C SER A 156 11.41 -3.73 -26.85
N ASP A 157 12.63 -4.27 -26.88
CA ASP A 157 13.58 -4.09 -28.00
C ASP A 157 13.02 -4.57 -29.34
#